data_AF-A0A9X8E734-F1
#
_entry.id   AF-A0A9X8E734-F1
#
_cell.length_a   1.000
_cell.length_b   1.000
_cell.length_c   1.000
_cell.angle_alpha   90.00
_cell.angle_beta   90.00
_cell.angle_gamma   90.00
#
_symmetry.space_group_name_H-M   'P 1'
#
loop_
_entity.id
_entity.type
_entity.pdbx_description
1 polymer ?
#
loop_
_entity_poly.entity_id
_entity_poly.type
_entity_poly.pdbx_seq_one_letter_code
_entity_poly.pdbx_strand_id
1 'polypeptide(L)'
;MNENSANGASRSGQCVEVAVRVRPFLPKEMLSGTNGVNGSTVGSVAIDKEYNAIQVTSASTTASFCFDHVLGPECTQDQMFARVLQSHTIGSGLTNQSEAHWGLIPRMLHEIFRKIEADKLDAQLHVSFLEIYGEDIHDLLLPITNTKTSRTPLNLRQDRSGVFVQGIREVPITSAHAALEQLRIGCMARITGSTEMNDSSSRSHAVYTLTLVQKTQRTQPDDATFVDTVTTISKFTFVDLAGSERYMIYTYQRFRYI
;
A
#
# COMPACT_ATOMS: atom_id res chain seq x y z
N MET A 1 25.97 30.80 23.11
CA MET A 1 24.74 30.50 23.86
C MET A 1 23.55 30.70 22.93
N ASN A 2 23.08 29.62 22.32
CA ASN A 2 21.67 29.28 22.38
C ASN A 2 21.56 27.79 22.06
N GLU A 3 21.35 27.03 23.13
CA GLU A 3 20.95 25.64 23.10
C GLU A 3 19.59 25.51 22.42
N ASN A 4 19.41 24.45 21.64
CA ASN A 4 18.17 23.69 21.68
C ASN A 4 18.49 22.25 21.27
N SER A 5 19.01 21.51 22.25
CA SER A 5 18.85 20.07 22.33
C SER A 5 17.40 19.77 22.70
N ALA A 6 16.68 19.04 21.84
CA ALA A 6 15.53 18.17 22.11
C ALA A 6 14.92 17.82 20.73
N ASN A 7 14.53 16.60 20.39
CA ASN A 7 14.06 15.52 21.24
C ASN A 7 14.05 14.22 20.41
N GLY A 8 14.86 13.23 20.81
CA GLY A 8 14.63 11.82 20.48
C GLY A 8 13.51 11.27 21.36
N ALA A 9 12.33 11.88 21.30
CA ALA A 9 11.16 11.40 22.00
C ALA A 9 10.55 10.24 21.20
N SER A 10 10.50 9.05 21.80
CA SER A 10 9.54 8.03 21.40
C SER A 10 8.16 8.70 21.37
N ARG A 11 7.60 8.86 20.17
CA ARG A 11 6.29 9.50 19.96
C ARG A 11 5.20 8.51 20.34
N SER A 12 5.06 8.22 21.63
CA SER A 12 3.98 7.40 22.17
C SER A 12 2.63 8.06 21.85
N GLY A 13 1.92 7.52 20.84
CA GLY A 13 0.57 7.97 20.47
C GLY A 13 0.37 8.30 18.98
N GLN A 14 1.41 8.28 18.14
CA GLN A 14 1.22 8.38 16.69
C GLN A 14 0.93 6.99 16.10
N CYS A 15 -0.19 6.86 15.39
CA CYS A 15 -0.60 5.62 14.70
C CYS A 15 -0.32 5.66 13.18
N VAL A 16 0.33 6.73 12.71
CA VAL A 16 0.67 6.95 11.30
C VAL A 16 2.16 7.23 11.22
N GLU A 17 2.84 6.44 10.38
CA GLU A 17 4.25 6.59 10.04
C GLU A 17 4.37 6.78 8.52
N VAL A 18 5.33 7.61 8.09
CA VAL A 18 5.60 7.92 6.69
C VAL A 18 7.01 7.51 6.32
N ALA A 19 7.11 6.59 5.36
CA ALA A 19 8.38 6.18 4.77
C ALA A 19 8.51 6.71 3.34
N VAL A 20 9.70 7.23 3.00
CA VAL A 20 10.06 7.57 1.62
C VAL A 20 11.13 6.60 1.12
N ARG A 21 10.98 6.10 -0.11
CA ARG A 21 11.95 5.23 -0.77
C ARG A 21 12.42 5.85 -2.07
N VAL A 22 13.71 6.10 -2.18
CA VAL A 22 14.35 6.50 -3.44
C VAL A 22 14.69 5.23 -4.22
N ARG A 23 14.13 5.06 -5.42
CA ARG A 23 14.45 3.90 -6.26
C ARG A 23 15.80 4.11 -6.99
N PRO A 24 16.51 3.03 -7.36
CA PRO A 24 17.63 3.12 -8.29
C PRO A 24 17.22 3.74 -9.62
N PHE A 25 18.19 4.37 -10.30
CA PHE A 25 18.03 4.80 -11.69
C PHE A 25 17.83 3.58 -12.59
N LEU A 26 16.88 3.68 -13.52
CA LEU A 26 16.71 2.71 -14.59
C LEU A 26 17.85 2.90 -15.61
N PRO A 27 18.26 1.85 -16.33
CA PRO A 27 19.30 1.96 -17.35
C PRO A 27 19.05 3.07 -18.37
N LYS A 28 17.79 3.29 -18.77
CA LYS A 28 17.38 4.37 -19.68
C LYS A 28 17.59 5.77 -19.12
N GLU A 29 17.46 5.94 -17.81
CA GLU A 29 17.64 7.23 -17.12
C GLU A 29 19.12 7.56 -16.94
N MET A 30 19.96 6.54 -16.75
CA MET A 30 21.41 6.70 -16.69
C MET A 30 21.99 7.18 -18.03
N LEU A 31 21.44 6.70 -19.15
CA LEU A 31 21.86 7.09 -20.50
C LEU A 31 21.51 8.55 -20.85
N SER A 32 20.41 9.06 -20.28
CA SER A 32 20.00 10.47 -20.42
C SER A 32 20.79 11.42 -19.51
N GLY A 33 21.60 10.88 -18.58
CA GLY A 33 22.17 11.60 -17.44
C GLY A 33 23.47 12.37 -17.67
N THR A 34 24.03 12.44 -18.89
CA THR A 34 25.33 13.13 -19.11
C THR A 34 25.32 14.24 -20.16
N ASN A 35 24.24 14.50 -20.88
CA ASN A 35 24.18 15.66 -21.78
C ASN A 35 22.86 16.39 -21.62
N GLY A 36 22.86 17.39 -20.73
CA GLY A 36 21.88 18.46 -20.78
C GLY A 36 22.00 19.16 -22.13
N VAL A 37 21.10 18.82 -23.05
CA VAL A 37 20.85 19.66 -24.22
C VAL A 37 20.28 20.96 -23.66
N ASN A 38 21.12 22.01 -23.64
CA ASN A 38 20.84 23.38 -23.18
C ASN A 38 21.05 23.71 -21.68
N GLY A 39 22.16 23.28 -21.06
CA GLY A 39 22.75 23.99 -19.90
C GLY A 39 21.86 24.22 -18.67
N SER A 40 20.74 23.52 -18.54
CA SER A 40 19.79 23.68 -17.45
C SER A 40 20.06 22.59 -16.42
N THR A 41 20.42 23.00 -15.20
CA THR A 41 20.74 22.12 -14.07
C THR A 41 19.56 21.17 -13.82
N VAL A 42 19.73 19.89 -14.16
CA VAL A 42 18.76 18.85 -13.80
C VAL A 42 18.74 18.80 -12.27
N GLY A 43 17.57 19.00 -11.68
CA GLY A 43 17.45 19.00 -10.22
C GLY A 43 17.97 17.68 -9.62
N SER A 44 18.63 17.75 -8.47
CA SER A 44 19.21 16.59 -7.78
C SER A 44 18.42 16.22 -6.54
N VAL A 45 18.37 14.92 -6.25
CA VAL A 45 17.80 14.39 -5.01
C VAL A 45 18.93 13.78 -4.19
N ALA A 46 19.07 14.22 -2.94
CA ALA A 46 20.04 13.69 -1.98
C ALA A 46 19.33 13.17 -0.73
N ILE A 47 19.91 12.14 -0.12
CA ILE A 47 19.41 11.54 1.12
C ILE A 47 20.28 12.01 2.27
N ASP A 48 19.66 12.65 3.24
CA ASP A 48 20.27 12.98 4.52
C ASP A 48 19.84 11.91 5.55
N LYS A 49 20.74 10.97 5.82
CA LYS A 49 20.48 9.85 6.75
C LYS A 49 20.53 10.27 8.23
N GLU A 50 21.18 11.40 8.54
CA GLU A 50 21.30 11.88 9.92
C GLU A 50 19.97 12.46 10.40
N TYR A 51 19.27 13.18 9.51
CA TYR A 51 18.01 13.85 9.83
C TYR A 51 16.77 13.13 9.27
N ASN A 52 16.93 11.93 8.69
CA ASN A 52 15.88 11.24 7.92
C ASN A 52 15.19 12.21 6.95
N ALA A 53 15.97 12.88 6.11
CA ALA A 53 15.45 13.86 5.17
C ALA A 53 15.81 13.57 3.71
N ILE A 54 14.93 14.00 2.80
CA ILE A 54 15.19 14.10 1.37
C ILE A 54 15.42 15.55 1.02
N GLN A 55 16.57 15.84 0.41
CA GLN A 55 16.90 17.16 -0.13
C GLN A 55 16.68 17.16 -1.64
N VAL A 56 15.80 18.04 -2.11
CA VAL A 56 15.54 18.26 -3.54
C VAL A 56 16.11 19.61 -3.92
N THR A 57 17.10 19.60 -4.80
CA THR A 57 17.77 20.80 -5.30
C THR A 57 17.31 21.07 -6.73
N SER A 58 16.81 22.28 -6.98
CA SER A 58 16.53 22.81 -8.31
C SER A 58 17.57 23.86 -8.69
N ALA A 59 17.48 24.44 -9.89
CA ALA A 59 18.40 25.48 -10.35
C ALA A 59 18.49 26.72 -9.42
N SER A 60 17.47 26.97 -8.59
CA SER A 60 17.39 28.17 -7.74
C SER A 60 17.08 27.90 -6.26
N THR A 61 16.64 26.70 -5.90
CA THR A 61 16.20 26.40 -4.53
C THR A 61 16.56 25.00 -4.10
N THR A 62 16.90 24.84 -2.82
CA THR A 62 17.00 23.53 -2.16
C THR A 62 15.89 23.44 -1.12
N ALA A 63 15.08 22.39 -1.20
CA ALA A 63 14.06 22.06 -0.21
C ALA A 63 14.43 20.77 0.51
N SER A 64 14.20 20.72 1.82
CA SER A 64 14.43 19.52 2.64
C SER A 64 13.11 19.06 3.26
N PHE A 65 12.86 17.75 3.20
CA PHE A 65 11.64 17.12 3.70
C PHE A 65 12.02 15.98 4.64
N CYS A 66 11.59 16.03 5.91
CA CYS A 66 11.86 14.99 6.89
C CYS A 66 10.73 13.96 6.94
N PHE A 67 11.09 12.69 7.15
CA PHE A 67 10.17 11.55 7.22
C PHE A 67 10.51 10.65 8.41
N ASP A 68 9.61 9.75 8.80
CA ASP A 68 9.87 8.77 9.86
C ASP A 68 10.91 7.74 9.40
N HIS A 69 10.89 7.39 8.11
CA HIS A 69 11.88 6.52 7.48
C HIS A 69 12.31 7.04 6.11
N VAL A 70 13.63 7.12 5.88
CA VAL A 70 14.21 7.40 4.56
C VAL A 70 15.02 6.21 4.09
N LEU A 71 14.61 5.62 2.97
CA LEU A 71 15.19 4.41 2.40
C LEU A 71 15.87 4.73 1.06
N GLY A 72 17.18 4.44 0.98
CA GLY A 72 17.98 4.66 -0.22
C GLY A 72 17.80 3.60 -1.30
N PRO A 73 18.37 3.82 -2.51
CA PRO A 73 18.31 2.89 -3.63
C PRO A 73 18.96 1.52 -3.31
N GLU A 74 19.86 1.47 -2.35
CA GLU A 74 20.50 0.26 -1.83
C GLU A 74 19.60 -0.57 -0.91
N CYS A 75 18.46 -0.03 -0.46
CA CYS A 75 17.56 -0.70 0.47
C CYS A 75 16.87 -1.92 -0.19
N THR A 76 17.11 -3.10 0.39
CA THR A 76 16.50 -4.36 -0.07
C THR A 76 15.02 -4.42 0.34
N GLN A 77 14.27 -5.34 -0.28
CA GLN A 77 12.86 -5.54 0.10
C GLN A 77 12.71 -6.05 1.54
N ASP A 78 13.65 -6.89 2.00
CA ASP A 78 13.67 -7.35 3.40
C ASP A 78 13.85 -6.18 4.37
N GLN A 79 14.81 -5.29 4.09
CA GLN A 79 15.06 -4.11 4.90
C GLN A 79 13.86 -3.16 4.90
N MET A 80 13.20 -2.97 3.74
CA MET A 80 11.98 -2.18 3.63
C MET A 80 10.85 -2.79 4.48
N PHE A 81 10.62 -4.09 4.38
CA PHE A 81 9.58 -4.79 5.15
C PHE A 81 9.83 -4.69 6.65
N ALA A 82 11.07 -4.92 7.07
CA ALA A 82 11.45 -4.84 8.48
C ALA A 82 11.22 -3.44 9.07
N ARG A 83 11.54 -2.39 8.30
CA ARG A 83 11.39 -1.00 8.72
C ARG A 83 9.94 -0.54 8.76
N VAL A 84 9.16 -0.88 7.74
CA VAL A 84 7.81 -0.31 7.55
C VAL A 84 6.72 -1.14 8.23
N LEU A 85 6.89 -2.47 8.31
CA LEU A 85 5.82 -3.37 8.79
C LEU A 85 6.23 -4.22 10.01
N GLN A 86 7.52 -4.38 10.31
CA GLN A 86 7.97 -5.14 11.48
C GLN A 86 8.59 -4.29 12.59
N SER A 87 8.46 -2.95 12.56
CA SER A 87 9.04 -2.04 13.58
C SER A 87 8.63 -2.38 15.03
N HIS A 88 7.59 -3.19 15.23
CA HIS A 88 7.04 -3.56 16.54
C HIS A 88 6.99 -5.07 16.85
N THR A 89 7.45 -5.96 15.96
CA THR A 89 7.49 -7.41 16.22
C THR A 89 8.94 -7.92 16.17
N ILE A 90 9.49 -8.30 17.33
CA ILE A 90 10.81 -8.92 17.43
C ILE A 90 10.82 -10.26 16.68
N GLY A 91 11.68 -10.37 15.67
CA GLY A 91 12.28 -11.62 15.23
C GLY A 91 11.55 -12.41 14.14
N SER A 92 12.22 -12.59 13.00
CA SER A 92 12.53 -13.91 12.43
C SER A 92 13.13 -13.71 11.03
N GLY A 93 14.46 -13.74 10.95
CA GLY A 93 15.17 -13.82 9.68
C GLY A 93 15.05 -15.23 9.12
N LEU A 94 14.18 -15.41 8.13
CA LEU A 94 14.18 -16.54 7.20
C LEU A 94 13.57 -16.03 5.90
N THR A 95 14.39 -15.64 4.93
CA THR A 95 13.95 -15.52 3.55
C THR A 95 14.84 -16.39 2.66
N ASN A 96 14.20 -17.30 1.91
CA ASN A 96 14.87 -18.05 0.87
C ASN A 96 15.20 -17.09 -0.29
N GLN A 97 16.26 -17.34 -1.07
CA GLN A 97 16.72 -16.42 -2.14
C GLN A 97 15.63 -16.08 -3.20
N SER A 98 14.64 -16.97 -3.41
CA SER A 98 13.48 -16.72 -4.27
C SER A 98 12.49 -15.68 -3.70
N GLU A 99 12.49 -15.48 -2.38
CA GLU A 99 11.60 -14.56 -1.66
C GLU A 99 12.23 -13.18 -1.48
N ALA A 100 13.54 -13.04 -1.72
CA ALA A 100 14.28 -11.79 -1.58
C ALA A 100 13.67 -10.65 -2.42
N HIS A 101 13.09 -10.97 -3.58
CA HIS A 101 12.47 -10.00 -4.48
C HIS A 101 11.00 -9.69 -4.17
N TRP A 102 10.37 -10.40 -3.22
CA TRP A 102 8.97 -10.17 -2.91
C TRP A 102 8.75 -8.76 -2.37
N GLY A 103 7.66 -8.13 -2.80
CA GLY A 103 7.19 -6.87 -2.24
C GLY A 103 6.56 -7.05 -0.85
N LEU A 104 5.97 -5.97 -0.32
CA LEU A 104 5.38 -5.96 1.02
C LEU A 104 4.18 -6.92 1.16
N ILE A 105 3.28 -6.96 0.16
CA ILE A 105 2.04 -7.75 0.23
C ILE A 105 2.33 -9.25 0.37
N PRO A 106 3.13 -9.90 -0.51
CA PRO A 106 3.47 -11.32 -0.33
C PRO A 106 4.11 -11.62 1.02
N ARG A 107 5.04 -10.78 1.49
CA ARG A 107 5.72 -10.96 2.77
C ARG A 107 4.77 -10.92 3.94
N MET A 108 3.87 -9.94 3.96
CA MET A 108 2.85 -9.80 4.99
C MET A 108 1.87 -10.97 5.00
N LEU A 109 1.41 -11.43 3.83
CA LEU A 109 0.50 -12.56 3.73
C LEU A 109 1.14 -13.83 4.31
N HIS A 110 2.40 -14.12 3.95
CA HIS A 110 3.10 -15.28 4.52
C HIS A 110 3.28 -15.15 6.03
N GLU A 111 3.61 -13.96 6.54
CA GLU A 111 3.76 -13.73 7.98
C GLU A 111 2.44 -13.95 8.74
N ILE A 112 1.31 -13.47 8.21
CA ILE A 112 0.00 -13.65 8.83
C ILE A 112 -0.37 -15.13 8.88
N PHE A 113 -0.25 -15.85 7.77
CA PHE A 113 -0.56 -17.29 7.73
C PHE A 113 0.37 -18.09 8.64
N ARG A 114 1.66 -17.75 8.68
CA ARG A 114 2.63 -18.35 9.60
C ARG A 114 2.23 -18.17 11.06
N LYS A 115 1.82 -16.96 11.46
CA LYS A 115 1.36 -16.69 12.84
C LYS A 115 0.08 -17.44 13.19
N ILE A 116 -0.89 -17.48 12.29
CA ILE A 116 -2.14 -18.23 12.49
C ILE A 116 -1.85 -19.71 12.75
N GLU A 117 -0.94 -20.31 11.98
CA GLU A 117 -0.56 -21.71 12.14
C GLU A 117 0.27 -21.94 13.42
N ALA A 118 1.28 -21.11 13.67
CA ALA A 118 2.16 -21.23 14.83
C ALA A 118 1.41 -21.10 16.16
N ASP A 119 0.49 -20.13 16.24
CA ASP A 119 -0.29 -19.84 17.44
C ASP A 119 -1.62 -20.63 17.48
N LYS A 120 -1.90 -21.45 16.44
CA LYS A 120 -3.12 -22.26 16.28
C LYS A 120 -4.40 -21.44 16.48
N LEU A 121 -4.46 -20.27 15.87
CA LEU A 121 -5.58 -19.34 16.01
C LEU A 121 -6.84 -19.90 15.33
N ASP A 122 -8.00 -19.83 16.00
CA ASP A 122 -9.30 -20.05 15.36
C ASP A 122 -9.63 -18.81 14.51
N ALA A 123 -9.20 -18.85 13.26
CA ALA A 123 -9.20 -17.71 12.37
C ALA A 123 -9.75 -18.05 10.97
N GLN A 124 -10.49 -17.11 10.39
CA GLN A 124 -10.95 -17.13 9.00
C GLN A 124 -10.44 -15.90 8.28
N LEU A 125 -9.95 -16.09 7.06
CA LEU A 125 -9.42 -15.02 6.23
C LEU A 125 -10.24 -14.86 4.94
N HIS A 126 -10.50 -13.60 4.59
CA HIS A 126 -11.15 -13.21 3.35
C HIS A 126 -10.35 -12.10 2.68
N VAL A 127 -10.43 -12.02 1.35
CA VAL A 127 -9.87 -10.91 0.57
C VAL A 127 -10.93 -10.23 -0.27
N SER A 128 -10.83 -8.92 -0.39
CA SER A 128 -11.57 -8.13 -1.37
C SER A 128 -10.59 -7.26 -2.14
N PHE A 129 -10.91 -6.96 -3.39
CA PHE A 129 -10.08 -6.10 -4.22
C PHE A 129 -10.97 -5.22 -5.08
N LEU A 130 -10.80 -3.91 -4.98
CA LEU A 130 -11.53 -2.94 -5.78
C LEU A 130 -10.60 -1.93 -6.43
N GLU A 131 -11.08 -1.32 -7.50
CA GLU A 131 -10.54 -0.09 -8.06
C GLU A 131 -11.52 1.06 -7.87
N ILE A 132 -10.97 2.26 -7.69
CA ILE A 132 -11.70 3.52 -7.71
C ILE A 132 -11.21 4.29 -8.92
N TYR A 133 -12.10 4.54 -9.87
CA TYR A 133 -11.80 5.29 -11.08
C TYR A 133 -12.79 6.46 -11.21
N GLY A 134 -12.28 7.69 -11.07
CA GLY A 134 -13.15 8.85 -10.88
C GLY A 134 -13.95 8.71 -9.58
N GLU A 135 -15.26 8.78 -9.68
CA GLU A 135 -16.21 8.51 -8.58
C GLU A 135 -16.71 7.06 -8.52
N ASP A 136 -16.43 6.23 -9.54
CA ASP A 136 -16.96 4.87 -9.64
C ASP A 136 -16.07 3.85 -8.93
N ILE A 137 -16.71 2.88 -8.27
CA ILE A 137 -16.07 1.76 -7.58
C ILE A 137 -16.33 0.48 -8.36
N HIS A 138 -15.28 -0.24 -8.75
CA HIS A 138 -15.42 -1.53 -9.43
C HIS A 138 -14.76 -2.65 -8.64
N ASP A 139 -15.43 -3.79 -8.56
CA ASP A 139 -14.89 -5.00 -7.94
C ASP A 139 -13.99 -5.75 -8.93
N LEU A 140 -12.73 -5.92 -8.55
CA LEU A 140 -11.70 -6.55 -9.37
C LEU A 140 -11.70 -8.09 -9.24
N LEU A 141 -12.48 -8.66 -8.33
CA LEU A 141 -12.61 -10.10 -8.10
C LEU A 141 -13.91 -10.68 -8.68
N LEU A 142 -14.69 -9.89 -9.42
CA LEU A 142 -15.82 -10.41 -10.18
C LEU A 142 -15.32 -11.38 -11.25
N PRO A 143 -15.99 -12.53 -11.47
CA PRO A 143 -15.68 -13.38 -12.59
C PRO A 143 -15.88 -12.59 -13.88
N ILE A 144 -14.90 -12.65 -14.78
CA ILE A 144 -15.02 -12.07 -16.11
C ILE A 144 -16.03 -12.91 -16.89
N THR A 145 -17.31 -12.56 -16.81
CA THR A 145 -18.35 -13.12 -17.66
C THR A 145 -18.49 -12.22 -18.88
N ASN A 146 -18.71 -12.80 -20.07
CA ASN A 146 -18.92 -12.05 -21.34
C ASN A 146 -20.21 -11.20 -21.37
N THR A 147 -20.77 -10.86 -20.20
CA THR A 147 -22.00 -10.09 -20.03
C THR A 147 -21.66 -8.69 -19.53
N LYS A 148 -22.30 -7.67 -20.12
CA LYS A 148 -22.14 -6.23 -19.79
C LYS A 148 -22.33 -5.87 -18.30
N THR A 149 -22.80 -6.82 -17.47
CA THR A 149 -22.99 -6.71 -16.01
C THR A 149 -21.70 -6.79 -15.20
N SER A 150 -20.56 -7.18 -15.78
CA SER A 150 -19.31 -7.39 -15.02
C SER A 150 -18.66 -6.13 -14.45
N ARG A 151 -19.13 -4.92 -14.78
CA ARG A 151 -18.52 -3.64 -14.32
C ARG A 151 -19.51 -2.59 -13.80
N THR A 152 -20.70 -3.00 -13.35
CA THR A 152 -21.61 -2.04 -12.71
C THR A 152 -20.93 -1.42 -11.48
N PRO A 153 -20.88 -0.08 -11.37
CA PRO A 153 -20.30 0.57 -10.20
C PRO A 153 -20.98 0.12 -8.91
N LEU A 154 -20.18 -0.16 -7.89
CA LEU A 154 -20.64 -0.48 -6.55
C LEU A 154 -20.90 0.81 -5.76
N ASN A 155 -21.81 0.71 -4.79
CA ASN A 155 -22.22 1.85 -3.97
C ASN A 155 -21.58 1.80 -2.59
N LEU A 156 -21.15 2.95 -2.08
CA LEU A 156 -20.78 3.11 -0.68
C LEU A 156 -22.04 3.19 0.19
N ARG A 157 -21.98 2.52 1.33
CA ARG A 157 -22.99 2.56 2.40
C ARG A 157 -22.33 2.77 3.74
N GLN A 158 -23.12 3.14 4.73
CA GLN A 158 -22.68 3.33 6.10
C GLN A 158 -23.61 2.59 7.05
N ASP A 159 -23.03 1.90 8.02
CA ASP A 159 -23.73 1.29 9.14
C ASP A 159 -23.10 1.72 10.49
N ARG A 160 -23.44 1.02 11.57
CA ARG A 160 -22.90 1.30 12.92
C ARG A 160 -21.40 1.01 13.06
N SER A 161 -20.85 0.16 12.19
CA SER A 161 -19.44 -0.24 12.18
C SER A 161 -18.57 0.65 11.28
N GLY A 162 -19.19 1.41 10.36
CA GLY A 162 -18.51 2.40 9.53
C GLY A 162 -19.00 2.39 8.09
N VAL A 163 -18.16 2.90 7.19
CA VAL A 163 -18.43 2.92 5.75
C VAL A 163 -17.97 1.60 5.12
N PHE A 164 -18.79 1.03 4.24
CA PHE A 164 -18.50 -0.19 3.50
C PHE A 164 -19.00 -0.11 2.05
N VAL A 165 -18.42 -0.93 1.17
CA VAL A 165 -18.85 -1.03 -0.22
C VAL A 165 -19.91 -2.12 -0.32
N GLN A 166 -21.13 -1.76 -0.68
CA GLN A 166 -22.21 -2.73 -0.83
C GLN A 166 -21.98 -3.60 -2.07
N GLY A 167 -22.07 -4.92 -1.89
CA GLY A 167 -21.96 -5.88 -2.99
C GLY A 167 -20.53 -6.21 -3.40
N ILE A 168 -19.52 -5.70 -2.67
CA ILE A 168 -18.13 -6.12 -2.85
C ILE A 168 -18.00 -7.62 -2.55
N ARG A 169 -17.28 -8.34 -3.39
CA ARG A 169 -16.98 -9.75 -3.18
C ARG A 169 -15.88 -9.91 -2.14
N GLU A 170 -16.19 -10.69 -1.11
CA GLU A 170 -15.21 -11.20 -0.15
C GLU A 170 -14.94 -12.67 -0.46
N VAL A 171 -13.71 -12.97 -0.90
CA VAL A 171 -13.29 -14.31 -1.30
C VAL A 171 -12.60 -14.97 -0.11
N PRO A 172 -13.11 -16.09 0.44
CA PRO A 172 -12.42 -16.82 1.50
C PRO A 172 -11.10 -17.41 0.97
N ILE A 173 -10.06 -17.35 1.79
CA ILE A 173 -8.72 -17.84 1.46
C ILE A 173 -8.19 -18.74 2.57
N THR A 174 -7.45 -19.77 2.19
CA THR A 174 -6.89 -20.76 3.11
C THR A 174 -5.37 -20.82 3.09
N SER A 175 -4.71 -20.03 2.23
CA SER A 175 -3.25 -19.94 2.17
C SER A 175 -2.78 -18.59 1.61
N ALA A 176 -1.51 -18.25 1.89
CA ALA A 176 -0.87 -17.08 1.30
C ALA A 176 -0.84 -17.15 -0.24
N HIS A 177 -0.67 -18.35 -0.79
CA HIS A 177 -0.74 -18.57 -2.24
C HIS A 177 -2.13 -18.24 -2.81
N ALA A 178 -3.21 -18.70 -2.17
CA ALA A 178 -4.57 -18.40 -2.60
C ALA A 178 -4.86 -16.88 -2.55
N ALA A 179 -4.36 -16.19 -1.52
CA ALA A 179 -4.45 -14.74 -1.40
C ALA A 179 -3.73 -14.02 -2.55
N LEU A 180 -2.50 -14.42 -2.85
CA LEU A 180 -1.69 -13.88 -3.94
C LEU A 180 -2.31 -14.16 -5.31
N GLU A 181 -2.97 -15.29 -5.49
CA GLU A 181 -3.68 -15.59 -6.72
C GLU A 181 -4.88 -14.66 -6.92
N GLN A 182 -5.63 -14.33 -5.87
CA GLN A 182 -6.68 -13.31 -5.96
C GLN A 182 -6.12 -11.92 -6.28
N LEU A 183 -4.98 -11.55 -5.70
CA LEU A 183 -4.28 -10.32 -6.04
C LEU A 183 -3.91 -10.30 -7.53
N ARG A 184 -3.34 -11.40 -8.05
CA ARG A 184 -2.97 -11.55 -9.47
C ARG A 184 -4.19 -11.42 -10.38
N ILE A 185 -5.29 -12.10 -10.06
CA ILE A 185 -6.56 -12.03 -10.80
C ILE A 185 -7.06 -10.59 -10.86
N GLY A 186 -7.11 -9.88 -9.72
CA GLY A 186 -7.57 -8.50 -9.71
C GLY A 186 -6.64 -7.53 -10.44
N CYS A 187 -5.32 -7.73 -10.37
CA CYS A 187 -4.37 -6.98 -11.18
C CYS A 187 -4.61 -7.16 -12.69
N MET A 188 -4.90 -8.39 -13.14
CA MET A 188 -5.25 -8.65 -14.53
C MET A 188 -6.59 -8.04 -14.94
N ALA A 189 -7.59 -8.06 -14.06
CA ALA A 189 -8.88 -7.44 -14.30
C ALA A 189 -8.73 -5.91 -14.47
N ARG A 190 -7.92 -5.26 -13.61
CA ARG A 190 -7.57 -3.85 -13.71
C ARG A 190 -6.88 -3.52 -15.02
N ILE A 191 -5.84 -4.28 -15.40
CA ILE A 191 -5.10 -4.07 -16.67
C ILE A 191 -6.04 -4.21 -17.88
N THR A 192 -6.86 -5.26 -17.92
CA THR A 192 -7.82 -5.50 -19.01
C THR A 192 -8.83 -4.36 -19.12
N GLY A 193 -9.34 -3.86 -17.98
CA GLY A 193 -10.19 -2.68 -17.92
C GLY A 193 -9.51 -1.42 -18.47
N SER A 194 -8.24 -1.19 -18.13
CA SER A 194 -7.44 -0.08 -18.65
C SER A 194 -7.17 -0.17 -20.15
N THR A 195 -7.02 -1.38 -20.71
CA THR A 195 -6.81 -1.53 -22.17
C THR A 195 -8.06 -1.26 -23.00
N GLU A 196 -9.25 -1.50 -22.43
CA GLU A 196 -10.53 -1.19 -23.07
C GLU A 196 -10.89 0.31 -22.98
N MET A 197 -10.30 1.03 -22.01
CA MET A 197 -10.51 2.45 -21.73
C MET A 197 -9.16 3.16 -21.50
N ASN A 198 -8.43 3.54 -22.56
CA ASN A 198 -7.20 4.37 -22.58
C ASN A 198 -6.41 4.51 -21.24
N ASP A 199 -5.23 3.88 -21.15
CA ASP A 199 -4.19 4.02 -20.10
C ASP A 199 -4.68 4.54 -18.73
N SER A 200 -5.64 3.84 -18.12
CA SER A 200 -6.32 4.28 -16.88
C SER A 200 -5.57 3.92 -15.60
N SER A 201 -4.53 3.08 -15.66
CA SER A 201 -3.86 2.56 -14.46
C SER A 201 -3.17 3.65 -13.62
N SER A 202 -2.68 4.72 -14.27
CA SER A 202 -2.13 5.92 -13.60
C SER A 202 -3.21 6.79 -12.94
N ARG A 203 -4.48 6.62 -13.33
CA ARG A 203 -5.61 7.47 -12.94
C ARG A 203 -6.62 6.78 -12.02
N SER A 204 -6.44 5.49 -11.74
CA SER A 204 -7.26 4.74 -10.78
C SER A 204 -6.48 4.42 -9.51
N HIS A 205 -7.19 4.42 -8.38
CA HIS A 205 -6.70 3.88 -7.12
C HIS A 205 -7.09 2.42 -7.02
N ALA A 206 -6.26 1.57 -6.42
CA ALA A 206 -6.59 0.18 -6.16
C ALA A 206 -6.48 -0.13 -4.66
N VAL A 207 -7.47 -0.84 -4.12
CA VAL A 207 -7.59 -1.14 -2.69
C VAL A 207 -7.76 -2.65 -2.50
N TYR A 208 -6.69 -3.31 -2.08
CA TYR A 208 -6.70 -4.73 -1.73
C TYR A 208 -6.84 -4.86 -0.20
N THR A 209 -7.88 -5.53 0.28
CA THR A 209 -8.13 -5.68 1.71
C THR A 209 -8.13 -7.16 2.11
N LEU A 210 -7.37 -7.48 3.15
CA LEU A 210 -7.39 -8.75 3.85
C LEU A 210 -8.18 -8.59 5.15
N THR A 211 -9.25 -9.35 5.32
CA THR A 211 -10.06 -9.39 6.54
C THR A 211 -9.78 -10.67 7.31
N LEU A 212 -9.26 -10.53 8.53
CA LEU A 212 -9.04 -11.60 9.50
C LEU A 212 -10.14 -11.59 10.55
N VAL A 213 -10.89 -12.67 10.65
CA VAL A 213 -11.90 -12.89 11.69
C VAL A 213 -11.37 -13.96 12.63
N GLN A 214 -11.01 -13.57 13.84
CA GLN A 214 -10.46 -14.46 14.87
C GLN A 214 -11.47 -14.66 16.00
N LYS A 215 -11.62 -15.89 16.47
CA LYS A 215 -12.37 -16.23 17.67
C LYS A 215 -11.40 -16.59 18.79
N THR A 216 -11.59 -15.98 19.95
CA THR A 216 -10.78 -16.25 21.14
C THR A 216 -11.70 -16.59 22.29
N GLN A 217 -11.44 -17.70 22.96
CA GLN A 217 -12.13 -18.05 24.20
C GLN A 217 -11.50 -17.27 25.35
N ARG A 218 -12.32 -16.56 26.11
CA ARG A 218 -11.91 -15.83 27.30
C ARG A 218 -12.57 -16.49 28.50
N THR A 219 -11.76 -16.98 29.42
CA THR A 219 -12.22 -17.39 30.74
C THR A 219 -12.26 -16.18 31.66
N GLN A 220 -13.25 -16.12 32.55
CA GLN A 220 -13.22 -15.12 33.62
C GLN A 220 -12.16 -15.52 34.66
N PRO A 221 -11.44 -14.54 35.24
CA PRO A 221 -10.44 -14.83 36.28
C PRO A 221 -11.02 -15.57 37.49
N ASP A 222 -12.27 -15.29 37.83
CA ASP A 222 -12.92 -15.75 39.07
C ASP A 222 -13.84 -16.96 38.86
N ASP A 223 -14.10 -17.36 37.60
CA ASP A 223 -14.91 -18.53 37.26
C ASP A 223 -14.39 -19.23 36.01
N ALA A 224 -13.61 -20.29 36.23
CA ALA A 224 -13.04 -21.11 35.18
C ALA A 224 -14.08 -21.95 34.41
N THR A 225 -15.34 -22.00 34.87
CA THR A 225 -16.44 -22.71 34.19
C THR A 225 -17.15 -21.84 33.16
N PHE A 226 -16.99 -20.51 33.25
CA PHE A 226 -17.55 -19.57 32.28
C PHE A 226 -16.56 -19.34 31.13
N VAL A 227 -16.94 -19.77 29.93
CA VAL A 227 -16.18 -19.57 28.68
C VAL A 227 -16.95 -18.61 27.79
N ASP A 228 -16.42 -17.40 27.61
CA ASP A 228 -16.95 -16.44 26.63
C ASP A 228 -16.19 -16.56 25.31
N THR A 229 -16.88 -16.42 24.18
CA THR A 229 -16.23 -16.43 22.86
C THR A 229 -16.25 -15.03 22.28
N VAL A 230 -15.08 -14.40 22.27
CA VAL A 230 -14.89 -13.07 21.69
C VAL A 230 -14.50 -13.21 20.22
N THR A 231 -15.22 -12.54 19.33
CA THR A 231 -14.85 -12.42 17.92
C THR A 231 -14.18 -11.09 17.66
N THR A 232 -12.96 -11.12 17.10
CA THR A 232 -12.19 -9.93 16.71
C THR A 232 -12.03 -9.91 15.21
N ILE A 233 -12.34 -8.76 14.58
CA ILE A 233 -12.18 -8.55 13.15
C ILE A 233 -11.03 -7.55 12.95
N SER A 234 -9.99 -7.98 12.24
CA SER A 234 -8.87 -7.13 11.83
C SER A 234 -8.87 -6.97 10.32
N LYS A 235 -8.66 -5.75 9.83
CA LYS A 235 -8.58 -5.46 8.40
C LYS A 235 -7.20 -4.89 8.08
N PHE A 236 -6.55 -5.48 7.09
CA PHE A 236 -5.31 -4.99 6.53
C PHE A 236 -5.57 -4.51 5.11
N THR A 237 -5.39 -3.21 4.88
CA THR A 237 -5.73 -2.58 3.60
C THR A 237 -4.47 -2.06 2.93
N PHE A 238 -4.24 -2.53 1.71
CA PHE A 238 -3.15 -2.10 0.84
C PHE A 238 -3.72 -1.22 -0.26
N VAL A 239 -3.25 0.02 -0.32
CA VAL A 239 -3.74 1.01 -1.26
C VAL A 239 -2.62 1.38 -2.23
N ASP A 240 -2.89 1.20 -3.51
CA ASP A 240 -2.10 1.76 -4.62
C ASP A 240 -2.81 3.03 -5.09
N LEU A 241 -2.19 4.18 -4.86
CA LEU A 241 -2.79 5.47 -5.19
C LEU A 241 -2.50 5.85 -6.64
N ALA A 242 -3.48 6.47 -7.30
CA ALA A 242 -3.28 7.10 -8.59
C ALA A 242 -2.10 8.09 -8.57
N GLY A 243 -1.44 8.23 -9.72
CA GLY A 243 -0.30 9.11 -9.91
C GLY A 243 -0.60 10.54 -9.47
N SER A 244 0.33 11.14 -8.73
CA SER A 244 0.21 12.53 -8.25
C SER A 244 0.72 13.55 -9.27
N GLU A 245 1.18 13.11 -10.44
CA GLU A 245 1.59 14.00 -11.52
C GLU A 245 0.40 14.86 -11.97
N ARG A 246 0.42 16.13 -11.54
CA ARG A 246 -0.59 17.09 -11.96
C ARG A 246 -0.46 17.29 -13.46
N TYR A 247 -1.52 16.99 -14.21
CA TYR A 247 -1.78 17.73 -15.44
C TYR A 247 -1.91 19.20 -15.04
N MET A 248 -0.89 20.01 -15.33
CA MET A 248 -0.98 21.46 -15.24
C MET A 248 -1.94 21.94 -16.34
N ILE A 249 -3.25 21.79 -16.13
CA ILE A 249 -4.28 22.42 -16.97
C ILE A 249 -4.36 23.88 -16.55
N TYR A 250 -3.39 24.66 -17.00
CA TYR A 250 -3.56 26.08 -17.22
C TYR A 250 -2.99 26.40 -18.60
N THR A 251 -3.84 26.45 -19.62
CA THR A 251 -3.85 27.62 -20.52
C THR A 251 -5.07 27.61 -21.47
N TYR A 252 -5.88 28.67 -21.30
CA TYR A 252 -6.80 29.30 -22.24
C TYR A 252 -8.09 28.57 -22.68
N GLN A 253 -9.18 28.96 -21.98
CA GLN A 253 -10.39 29.41 -22.66
C GLN A 253 -10.02 30.20 -23.92
N ARG A 254 -10.42 29.70 -25.09
CA ARG A 254 -10.88 30.59 -26.15
C ARG A 254 -12.12 29.98 -26.77
N PHE A 255 -13.26 30.59 -26.44
CA PHE A 255 -14.47 30.56 -27.24
C PHE A 255 -14.13 30.56 -28.73
N ARG A 256 -14.82 29.70 -29.49
CA ARG A 256 -15.57 30.15 -30.66
C ARG A 256 -16.63 29.12 -31.06
N TYR A 257 -17.88 29.57 -30.99
CA TYR A 257 -18.95 29.19 -31.91
C TYR A 257 -18.41 29.17 -33.35
N ILE A 258 -18.65 28.10 -34.10
CA ILE A 258 -19.80 27.97 -35.02
C ILE A 258 -20.24 26.50 -34.96
#